data_AF-A0A017T9Z1-F1
#
_entry.id   AF-A0A017T9Z1-F1
#
_cell.length_a   1.000
_cell.length_b   1.000
_cell.length_c   1.000
_cell.angle_alpha   90.00
_cell.angle_beta   90.00
_cell.angle_gamma   90.00
#
_symmetry.space_group_name_H-M   'P 1'
#
loop_
_entity.id
_entity.type
_entity.pdbx_description
1 polymer ?
#
loop_
_entity_poly.entity_id
_entity_poly.type
_entity_poly.pdbx_seq_one_letter_code
_entity_poly.pdbx_strand_id
1 'polypeptide(L)'
;MADQDKDRQDHGEGKPEADAPEPVAAGAASDAPATGKAETSAEAPKNAALSAEPPSDKSEENADEPETKAEEAEAPAGKAEAPAGKAEAPAGKADAEPTSEPPPAPGVAARPEPAVHGAAWAEPLARFERSWTRLETRLLTFVLFALILALIAWVLLTGLAAPPTSGNAAGVVFRAIVGASLLGSAAWAGSRKLPLMARRAATVAAFLLGIGIAPLWRSVGTSYFDNMKAWLQEGSTLTLMGGLRGVGTRLTLWLALLGGSLATSAGKHIHVDLLFRALPRKLRLPASLLNNLAAAAVCFAAVWGFFDHIAIESFGSRADDAPSAKIERVSDQVGHHLFLVRAQLGLDLRSLPRVVSGDRYEWMTPADWNTWLDNAGFRERYPGQDLSKFVIPEGSPTHAPAVISPDGESTRGILVHTLGLVFPFGMLMIGLRFLLRLLLTLSGHIPVDPDEAHREDLHRAGNASSADADAAGGEHATGRA
;
A
#
# COMPACT_ATOMS: atom_id res chain seq x y z
N MET A 1 20.70 -0.68 0.06
CA MET A 1 20.61 -1.96 -0.67
C MET A 1 21.75 -2.13 -1.68
N ALA A 2 22.90 -1.46 -1.52
CA ALA A 2 23.99 -1.50 -2.51
C ALA A 2 25.25 -2.27 -2.05
N ASP A 3 25.29 -2.82 -0.83
CA ASP A 3 26.50 -3.48 -0.28
C ASP A 3 26.44 -5.01 -0.24
N GLN A 4 25.40 -5.64 -0.80
CA GLN A 4 25.31 -7.12 -0.86
C GLN A 4 25.81 -7.74 -2.18
N ASP A 5 26.21 -6.94 -3.18
CA ASP A 5 26.56 -7.45 -4.51
C ASP A 5 28.06 -7.70 -4.74
N LYS A 6 28.92 -7.48 -3.74
CA LYS A 6 30.38 -7.65 -3.91
C LYS A 6 30.86 -9.08 -3.73
N ASP A 7 30.14 -9.92 -3.00
CA ASP A 7 30.59 -11.29 -2.66
C ASP A 7 30.14 -12.36 -3.66
N ARG A 8 29.43 -11.99 -4.74
CA ARG A 8 28.91 -12.94 -5.74
C ARG A 8 29.71 -13.05 -7.03
N GLN A 9 30.76 -12.23 -7.23
CA GLN A 9 31.53 -12.22 -8.48
C GLN A 9 32.80 -13.10 -8.49
N ASP A 10 33.22 -13.68 -7.37
CA ASP A 10 34.52 -14.40 -7.28
C ASP A 10 34.48 -15.92 -7.53
N HIS A 11 33.35 -16.47 -7.98
CA HIS A 11 33.25 -17.89 -8.32
C HIS A 11 32.64 -18.13 -9.69
N GLY A 12 33.49 -18.24 -10.72
CA GLY A 12 33.07 -18.90 -11.97
C GLY A 12 33.81 -18.54 -13.26
N GLU A 13 35.14 -18.64 -13.33
CA GLU A 13 35.84 -18.77 -14.62
C GLU A 13 36.22 -20.24 -14.85
N GLY A 14 35.26 -21.01 -15.39
CA GLY A 14 35.47 -22.35 -15.95
C GLY A 14 35.33 -22.30 -17.46
N LYS A 15 36.47 -22.31 -18.15
CA LYS A 15 36.61 -22.31 -19.62
C LYS A 15 36.04 -23.61 -20.23
N PRO A 16 35.11 -23.58 -21.21
CA PRO A 16 34.70 -24.79 -21.90
C PRO A 16 35.60 -25.04 -23.13
N GLU A 17 36.17 -26.23 -23.15
CA GLU A 17 36.92 -26.85 -24.24
C GLU A 17 35.94 -27.29 -25.33
N ALA A 18 36.31 -27.02 -26.58
CA ALA A 18 35.49 -27.26 -27.75
C ALA A 18 35.71 -28.68 -28.26
N ASP A 19 34.64 -29.46 -28.37
CA ASP A 19 34.59 -30.62 -29.25
C ASP A 19 33.27 -30.63 -30.01
N ALA A 20 33.39 -30.52 -31.33
CA ALA A 20 32.30 -30.61 -32.29
C ALA A 20 32.11 -32.07 -32.72
N PRO A 21 30.87 -32.52 -32.94
CA PRO A 21 30.61 -33.67 -33.82
C PRO A 21 29.96 -33.26 -35.14
N GLU A 22 30.43 -33.93 -36.20
CA GLU A 22 29.96 -33.91 -37.59
C GLU A 22 28.47 -34.30 -37.77
N PRO A 23 27.84 -33.90 -38.88
CA PRO A 23 26.42 -34.17 -39.14
C PRO A 23 26.21 -35.52 -39.82
N VAL A 24 25.25 -36.31 -39.32
CA VAL A 24 24.71 -37.49 -40.03
C VAL A 24 23.22 -37.32 -40.29
N ALA A 25 22.86 -37.73 -41.50
CA ALA A 25 21.67 -37.39 -42.26
C ALA A 25 20.37 -38.08 -41.84
N ALA A 26 19.30 -37.57 -42.47
CA ALA A 26 17.90 -37.95 -42.41
C ALA A 26 17.59 -39.45 -42.59
N GLY A 27 16.47 -39.91 -42.00
CA GLY A 27 15.87 -41.20 -42.34
C GLY A 27 14.66 -41.61 -41.49
N ALA A 28 13.46 -41.31 -42.01
CA ALA A 28 12.19 -42.06 -41.99
C ALA A 28 11.72 -42.88 -40.76
N ALA A 29 10.52 -42.50 -40.30
CA ALA A 29 9.32 -43.28 -39.94
C ALA A 29 9.41 -44.80 -39.67
N SER A 30 8.80 -45.25 -38.57
CA SER A 30 7.72 -46.28 -38.54
C SER A 30 7.38 -46.72 -37.11
N ASP A 31 6.08 -46.65 -36.82
CA ASP A 31 5.22 -47.57 -36.06
C ASP A 31 5.57 -48.14 -34.67
N ALA A 32 4.50 -48.12 -33.86
CA ALA A 32 4.31 -48.64 -32.51
C ALA A 32 4.21 -50.20 -32.47
N PRO A 33 3.59 -50.80 -31.43
CA PRO A 33 4.00 -50.96 -30.03
C PRO A 33 4.09 -52.47 -29.65
N ALA A 34 4.56 -52.82 -28.44
CA ALA A 34 3.95 -53.86 -27.58
C ALA A 34 4.83 -54.32 -26.40
N THR A 35 4.19 -54.35 -25.22
CA THR A 35 4.19 -55.41 -24.19
C THR A 35 5.46 -55.85 -23.47
N GLY A 36 5.34 -55.96 -22.14
CA GLY A 36 6.15 -56.85 -21.30
C GLY A 36 6.21 -56.35 -19.84
N LYS A 37 5.21 -56.65 -19.01
CA LYS A 37 5.17 -57.74 -18.01
C LYS A 37 6.03 -57.52 -16.76
N ALA A 38 5.34 -57.70 -15.64
CA ALA A 38 5.78 -57.60 -14.25
C ALA A 38 6.90 -58.59 -13.88
N GLU A 39 7.68 -58.23 -12.86
CA GLU A 39 8.02 -59.19 -11.80
C GLU A 39 8.37 -58.49 -10.48
N THR A 40 7.77 -59.06 -9.44
CA THR A 40 7.92 -58.84 -8.00
C THR A 40 9.29 -59.29 -7.48
N SER A 41 9.83 -58.60 -6.48
CA SER A 41 10.46 -59.29 -5.34
C SER A 41 10.57 -58.41 -4.11
N ALA A 42 10.07 -58.98 -3.02
CA ALA A 42 10.15 -58.50 -1.66
C ALA A 42 11.45 -58.99 -1.04
N GLU A 43 12.12 -58.16 -0.25
CA GLU A 43 12.86 -58.63 0.93
C GLU A 43 13.13 -57.47 1.91
N ALA A 44 12.37 -57.47 3.00
CA ALA A 44 12.84 -57.07 4.32
C ALA A 44 13.33 -58.39 4.98
N PRO A 45 14.16 -58.42 6.06
CA PRO A 45 13.90 -57.57 7.22
C PRO A 45 15.06 -57.33 8.23
N LYS A 46 14.66 -56.67 9.34
CA LYS A 46 15.03 -56.91 10.76
C LYS A 46 16.11 -56.07 11.45
N ASN A 47 15.60 -55.47 12.54
CA ASN A 47 16.18 -55.38 13.90
C ASN A 47 17.19 -54.26 14.16
N ALA A 48 17.24 -53.61 15.32
CA ALA A 48 16.43 -53.65 16.54
C ALA A 48 16.72 -52.39 17.37
N ALA A 49 15.78 -52.06 18.25
CA ALA A 49 15.81 -51.01 19.26
C ALA A 49 16.90 -51.22 20.33
N LEU A 50 17.34 -50.12 20.96
CA LEU A 50 17.57 -50.05 22.42
C LEU A 50 17.78 -48.61 22.92
N SER A 51 16.99 -48.26 23.94
CA SER A 51 17.03 -47.04 24.76
C SER A 51 18.23 -47.01 25.72
N ALA A 52 18.72 -45.80 26.06
CA ALA A 52 19.15 -45.42 27.41
C ALA A 52 19.59 -43.93 27.48
N GLU A 53 19.02 -43.17 28.41
CA GLU A 53 19.59 -41.96 29.05
C GLU A 53 20.10 -42.36 30.46
N PRO A 54 20.77 -41.49 31.25
CA PRO A 54 21.87 -40.56 30.97
C PRO A 54 23.04 -40.79 31.99
N PRO A 55 24.03 -39.88 32.11
CA PRO A 55 24.11 -39.16 33.39
C PRO A 55 24.59 -37.70 33.32
N SER A 56 24.26 -36.97 34.39
CA SER A 56 24.80 -35.67 34.82
C SER A 56 26.29 -35.72 35.15
N ASP A 57 27.02 -34.61 35.00
CA ASP A 57 27.44 -33.71 36.09
C ASP A 57 28.70 -32.87 35.71
N LYS A 58 28.82 -31.67 36.34
CA LYS A 58 30.00 -30.77 36.49
C LYS A 58 30.27 -29.60 35.51
N SER A 59 29.75 -28.43 35.93
CA SER A 59 30.49 -27.23 36.39
C SER A 59 31.89 -26.87 35.83
N GLU A 60 31.98 -25.69 35.19
CA GLU A 60 33.06 -24.67 35.15
C GLU A 60 32.37 -23.37 34.67
N GLU A 61 32.05 -22.35 35.48
CA GLU A 61 32.81 -21.31 36.19
C GLU A 61 33.81 -20.47 35.35
N ASN A 62 33.32 -19.29 34.95
CA ASN A 62 33.94 -17.96 34.76
C ASN A 62 35.09 -17.73 33.75
N ALA A 63 34.77 -16.92 32.72
CA ALA A 63 35.49 -15.69 32.34
C ALA A 63 34.56 -14.89 31.39
N ASP A 64 33.88 -13.85 31.87
CA ASP A 64 34.30 -12.43 31.79
C ASP A 64 34.73 -11.99 30.37
N GLU A 65 33.78 -11.46 29.59
CA GLU A 65 34.04 -10.44 28.55
C GLU A 65 32.76 -9.61 28.28
N PRO A 66 32.91 -8.34 27.83
CA PRO A 66 32.17 -7.21 28.38
C PRO A 66 30.90 -6.83 27.61
N GLU A 67 30.02 -6.14 28.34
CA GLU A 67 28.86 -5.38 27.84
C GLU A 67 29.24 -4.48 26.64
N THR A 68 28.81 -4.88 25.43
CA THR A 68 28.72 -3.95 24.31
C THR A 68 27.43 -3.16 24.43
N LYS A 69 27.61 -1.87 24.75
CA LYS A 69 26.59 -0.83 24.72
C LYS A 69 25.81 -0.85 23.41
N ALA A 70 24.51 -0.62 23.56
CA ALA A 70 23.62 -0.22 22.49
C ALA A 70 24.23 0.97 21.73
N GLU A 71 24.63 0.71 20.49
CA GLU A 71 24.99 1.73 19.52
C GLU A 71 23.84 1.91 18.54
N GLU A 72 23.57 3.18 18.35
CA GLU A 72 22.44 3.82 17.72
C GLU A 72 22.47 3.61 16.21
N ALA A 73 21.28 3.47 15.61
CA ALA A 73 21.12 3.20 14.20
C ALA A 73 21.67 4.35 13.33
N GLU A 74 22.83 4.13 12.71
CA GLU A 74 23.39 5.01 11.68
C GLU A 74 23.02 4.48 10.29
N ALA A 75 22.16 5.21 9.58
CA ALA A 75 21.85 4.98 8.17
C ALA A 75 22.77 5.84 7.30
N PRO A 76 23.40 5.33 6.23
CA PRO A 76 24.20 6.15 5.34
C PRO A 76 23.28 6.98 4.43
N ALA A 77 23.17 8.27 4.74
CA ALA A 77 22.62 9.28 3.86
C ALA A 77 23.71 9.69 2.84
N GLY A 78 23.51 9.33 1.57
CA GLY A 78 24.26 9.89 0.45
C GLY A 78 23.99 11.38 0.34
N LYS A 79 25.06 12.18 0.48
CA LYS A 79 25.12 13.61 0.20
C LYS A 79 24.78 13.88 -1.26
N ALA A 80 23.61 14.47 -1.51
CA ALA A 80 23.39 15.39 -2.61
C ALA A 80 23.35 16.80 -2.00
N GLU A 81 24.42 17.58 -2.21
CA GLU A 81 24.48 18.99 -1.85
C GLU A 81 23.44 19.79 -2.66
N ALA A 82 22.39 20.22 -1.97
CA ALA A 82 21.60 21.38 -2.36
C ALA A 82 21.94 22.53 -1.38
N PRO A 83 22.13 23.78 -1.85
CA PRO A 83 22.60 24.87 -1.01
C PRO A 83 21.50 25.29 -0.02
N ALA A 84 21.76 25.09 1.27
CA ALA A 84 20.92 25.58 2.35
C ALA A 84 21.07 27.10 2.49
N GLY A 85 20.23 27.84 1.78
CA GLY A 85 19.94 29.23 2.09
C GLY A 85 19.23 29.31 3.44
N LYS A 86 19.92 29.90 4.43
CA LYS A 86 19.42 30.20 5.77
C LYS A 86 18.28 31.22 5.65
N ALA A 87 17.04 30.75 5.55
CA ALA A 87 15.86 31.59 5.66
C ALA A 87 15.63 31.94 7.14
N GLU A 88 16.22 33.04 7.57
CA GLU A 88 15.81 33.78 8.75
C GLU A 88 14.32 34.11 8.62
N ALA A 89 13.49 33.51 9.47
CA ALA A 89 12.11 33.95 9.65
C ALA A 89 12.14 35.35 10.26
N PRO A 90 11.65 36.40 9.58
CA PRO A 90 11.56 37.71 10.20
C PRO A 90 10.49 37.64 11.28
N ALA A 91 10.92 37.81 12.54
CA ALA A 91 10.06 38.14 13.66
C ALA A 91 9.50 39.57 13.46
N GLY A 92 8.58 39.71 12.51
CA GLY A 92 7.81 40.92 12.29
C GLY A 92 6.64 40.96 13.27
N LYS A 93 6.81 41.73 14.35
CA LYS A 93 5.67 42.35 15.04
C LYS A 93 4.93 43.22 14.02
N ALA A 94 3.81 42.75 13.52
CA ALA A 94 2.86 43.55 12.78
C ALA A 94 1.50 43.41 13.48
N ASP A 95 1.21 44.39 14.32
CA ASP A 95 -0.16 44.77 14.66
C ASP A 95 -0.86 45.21 13.36
N ALA A 96 -1.24 44.24 12.53
CA ALA A 96 -2.13 44.47 11.42
C ALA A 96 -3.55 44.45 11.99
N GLU A 97 -4.09 45.64 12.26
CA GLU A 97 -5.53 45.82 12.40
C GLU A 97 -6.23 45.04 11.28
N PRO A 98 -7.25 44.22 11.59
CA PRO A 98 -8.06 43.60 10.57
C PRO A 98 -8.67 44.74 9.77
N THR A 99 -8.14 44.96 8.56
CA THR A 99 -8.70 45.92 7.63
C THR A 99 -10.04 45.33 7.26
N SER A 100 -11.09 45.79 7.93
CA SER A 100 -12.46 45.40 7.64
C SER A 100 -12.72 45.84 6.21
N GLU A 101 -12.64 44.89 5.28
CA GLU A 101 -13.09 45.08 3.91
C GLU A 101 -14.51 45.67 4.01
N PRO A 102 -14.74 46.88 3.49
CA PRO A 102 -16.05 47.52 3.62
C PRO A 102 -17.09 46.58 3.02
N PRO A 103 -18.24 46.37 3.70
CA PRO A 103 -19.26 45.45 3.24
C PRO A 103 -19.61 45.77 1.78
N PRO A 104 -19.66 44.76 0.90
CA PRO A 104 -19.90 44.97 -0.53
C PRO A 104 -21.18 45.79 -0.68
N ALA A 105 -21.09 46.89 -1.44
CA ALA A 105 -22.18 47.84 -1.58
C ALA A 105 -23.47 47.09 -1.99
N PRO A 106 -24.56 47.20 -1.19
CA PRO A 106 -25.81 46.52 -1.47
C PRO A 106 -26.39 47.09 -2.78
N GLY A 107 -26.41 46.29 -3.85
CA GLY A 107 -27.11 46.64 -5.09
C GLY A 107 -26.34 46.42 -6.39
N VAL A 108 -25.06 46.03 -6.38
CA VAL A 108 -24.42 45.56 -7.63
C VAL A 108 -24.81 44.11 -7.84
N ALA A 109 -25.97 43.90 -8.47
CA ALA A 109 -26.36 42.58 -8.96
C ALA A 109 -25.20 42.02 -9.78
N ALA A 110 -24.63 40.89 -9.34
CA ALA A 110 -23.56 40.21 -10.05
C ALA A 110 -24.00 40.02 -11.50
N ARG A 111 -23.27 40.64 -12.44
CA ARG A 111 -23.56 40.43 -13.85
C ARG A 111 -23.43 38.93 -14.11
N PRO A 112 -24.43 38.28 -14.71
CA PRO A 112 -24.32 36.87 -15.04
C PRO A 112 -23.10 36.70 -15.94
N GLU A 113 -22.11 35.95 -15.48
CA GLU A 113 -20.94 35.66 -16.29
C GLU A 113 -21.40 34.97 -17.58
N PRO A 114 -20.89 35.38 -18.75
CA PRO A 114 -21.24 34.73 -20.00
C PRO A 114 -20.87 33.25 -19.90
N ALA A 115 -21.85 32.36 -20.12
CA ALA A 115 -21.60 30.94 -20.09
C ALA A 115 -20.51 30.59 -21.12
N VAL A 116 -19.36 30.12 -20.63
CA VAL A 116 -18.26 29.69 -21.49
C VAL A 116 -18.71 28.43 -22.22
N HIS A 117 -19.21 28.59 -23.43
CA HIS A 117 -19.58 27.48 -24.30
C HIS A 117 -18.33 27.03 -25.06
N GLY A 118 -17.70 25.96 -24.56
CA GLY A 118 -16.65 25.26 -25.30
C GLY A 118 -17.17 24.65 -26.62
N ALA A 119 -16.26 24.25 -27.49
CA ALA A 119 -16.58 23.68 -28.79
C ALA A 119 -17.36 22.35 -28.65
N ALA A 120 -18.51 22.22 -29.31
CA ALA A 120 -19.45 21.10 -29.14
C ALA A 120 -18.82 19.70 -29.31
N TRP A 121 -17.77 19.56 -30.12
CA TRP A 121 -17.07 18.28 -30.33
C TRP A 121 -16.37 17.74 -29.07
N ALA A 122 -15.97 18.63 -28.15
CA ALA A 122 -15.24 18.27 -26.94
C ALA A 122 -16.15 18.06 -25.72
N GLU A 123 -17.45 18.26 -25.85
CA GLU A 123 -18.43 18.02 -24.78
C GLU A 123 -18.35 16.57 -24.22
N PRO A 124 -18.19 15.51 -25.04
CA PRO A 124 -17.98 14.15 -24.53
C PRO A 124 -16.69 14.03 -23.69
N LEU A 125 -15.61 14.70 -24.08
CA LEU A 125 -14.34 14.72 -23.34
C LEU A 125 -14.49 15.44 -22.00
N ALA A 126 -15.24 16.54 -21.96
CA ALA A 126 -15.53 17.26 -20.72
C ALA A 126 -16.37 16.41 -19.75
N ARG A 127 -17.37 15.66 -20.25
CA ARG A 127 -18.14 14.71 -19.43
C ARG A 127 -17.29 13.56 -18.90
N PHE A 128 -16.39 13.06 -19.74
CA PHE A 128 -15.44 12.03 -19.36
C PHE A 128 -14.48 12.54 -18.27
N GLU A 129 -13.91 13.73 -18.44
CA GLU A 129 -13.05 14.39 -17.43
C GLU A 129 -13.75 14.49 -16.07
N ARG A 130 -14.99 15.00 -16.04
CA ARG A 130 -15.77 15.12 -14.79
C ARG A 130 -16.02 13.76 -14.14
N SER A 131 -16.26 12.74 -14.95
CA SER A 131 -16.52 11.38 -14.45
C SER A 131 -15.25 10.71 -13.93
N TRP A 132 -14.13 10.91 -14.64
CA TRP A 132 -12.81 10.49 -14.19
C TRP A 132 -12.44 11.19 -12.88
N THR A 133 -12.58 12.52 -12.78
CA THR A 133 -12.29 13.27 -11.55
C THR A 133 -13.13 12.78 -10.38
N ARG A 134 -14.43 12.48 -10.59
CA ARG A 134 -15.26 11.87 -9.53
C ARG A 134 -14.76 10.50 -9.10
N LEU A 135 -14.35 9.66 -10.05
CA LEU A 135 -13.78 8.34 -9.75
C LEU A 135 -12.47 8.49 -8.94
N GLU A 136 -11.55 9.34 -9.39
CA GLU A 136 -10.29 9.60 -8.71
C GLU A 136 -10.48 10.18 -7.31
N THR A 137 -11.38 11.14 -7.12
CA THR A 137 -11.68 11.68 -5.79
C THR A 137 -12.21 10.58 -4.86
N ARG A 138 -13.11 9.71 -5.34
CA ARG A 138 -13.61 8.59 -4.53
C ARG A 138 -12.51 7.60 -4.20
N LEU A 139 -11.65 7.29 -5.17
CA LEU A 139 -10.52 6.39 -4.98
C LEU A 139 -9.49 6.98 -4.01
N LEU A 140 -9.18 8.28 -4.11
CA LEU A 140 -8.30 9.00 -3.20
C LEU A 140 -8.86 8.95 -1.77
N THR A 141 -10.14 9.26 -1.58
CA THR A 141 -10.79 9.18 -0.26
C THR A 141 -10.74 7.76 0.30
N PHE A 142 -11.00 6.75 -0.54
CA PHE A 142 -10.89 5.35 -0.14
C PHE A 142 -9.46 4.97 0.27
N VAL A 143 -8.45 5.32 -0.53
CA VAL A 143 -7.03 5.05 -0.25
C VAL A 143 -6.58 5.77 1.02
N LEU A 144 -6.98 7.03 1.21
CA LEU A 144 -6.69 7.80 2.42
C LEU A 144 -7.29 7.14 3.66
N PHE A 145 -8.56 6.74 3.58
CA PHE A 145 -9.23 6.04 4.68
C PHE A 145 -8.57 4.70 4.97
N ALA A 146 -8.27 3.90 3.94
CA ALA A 146 -7.57 2.63 4.08
C ALA A 146 -6.16 2.80 4.69
N LEU A 147 -5.43 3.85 4.32
CA LEU A 147 -4.11 4.17 4.89
C LEU A 147 -4.21 4.50 6.39
N ILE A 148 -5.18 5.34 6.75
CA ILE A 148 -5.45 5.69 8.17
C ILE A 148 -5.80 4.41 8.95
N LEU A 149 -6.69 3.58 8.43
CA LEU A 149 -7.07 2.32 9.08
C LEU A 149 -5.87 1.36 9.22
N ALA A 150 -5.05 1.22 8.18
CA ALA A 150 -3.88 0.35 8.20
C ALA A 150 -2.85 0.83 9.25
N LEU A 151 -2.60 2.13 9.35
CA LEU A 151 -1.69 2.72 10.35
C LEU A 151 -2.24 2.56 11.76
N ILE A 152 -3.52 2.82 11.97
CA ILE A 152 -4.18 2.61 13.27
C ILE A 152 -4.11 1.14 13.66
N ALA A 153 -4.47 0.22 12.76
CA ALA A 153 -4.44 -1.22 13.01
C ALA A 153 -3.01 -1.68 13.35
N TRP A 154 -2.00 -1.22 12.60
CA TRP A 154 -0.59 -1.54 12.87
C TRP A 154 -0.14 -1.10 14.27
N VAL A 155 -0.38 0.17 14.62
CA VAL A 155 0.02 0.73 15.93
C VAL A 155 -0.75 0.03 17.05
N LEU A 156 -2.05 -0.19 16.88
CA LEU A 156 -2.92 -0.85 17.85
C LEU A 156 -2.48 -2.29 18.11
N LEU A 157 -2.30 -3.08 17.05
CA LEU A 157 -1.85 -4.47 17.17
C LEU A 157 -0.48 -4.55 17.81
N THR A 158 0.44 -3.66 17.44
CA THR A 158 1.79 -3.66 18.02
C THR A 158 1.77 -3.31 19.51
N GLY A 159 0.98 -2.32 19.92
CA GLY A 159 0.85 -1.94 21.32
C GLY A 159 0.14 -3.01 22.17
N LEU A 160 -0.91 -3.63 21.63
CA LEU A 160 -1.69 -4.64 22.34
C LEU A 160 -1.01 -6.03 22.35
N ALA A 161 -0.24 -6.39 21.32
CA ALA A 161 0.55 -7.62 21.29
C ALA A 161 1.80 -7.55 22.19
N ALA A 162 2.28 -6.35 22.55
CA ALA A 162 3.50 -6.21 23.35
C ALA A 162 3.38 -6.92 24.71
N PRO A 163 4.28 -7.87 25.04
CA PRO A 163 4.22 -8.60 26.29
C PRO A 163 4.60 -7.67 27.46
N PRO A 164 4.04 -7.89 28.66
CA PRO A 164 4.25 -7.02 29.81
C PRO A 164 5.70 -7.01 30.33
N THR A 165 6.51 -7.97 29.90
CA THR A 165 7.93 -8.12 30.25
C THR A 165 8.86 -7.34 29.31
N SER A 166 8.38 -6.85 28.17
CA SER A 166 9.22 -6.24 27.12
C SER A 166 9.90 -4.91 27.51
N GLY A 167 9.67 -4.39 28.73
CA GLY A 167 10.11 -3.05 29.14
C GLY A 167 9.50 -1.91 28.30
N ASN A 168 8.68 -2.23 27.30
CA ASN A 168 8.18 -1.26 26.35
C ASN A 168 6.96 -0.52 26.91
N ALA A 169 7.16 0.73 27.30
CA ALA A 169 6.10 1.60 27.81
C ALA A 169 4.95 1.80 26.80
N ALA A 170 5.19 1.63 25.50
CA ALA A 170 4.19 1.83 24.46
C ALA A 170 2.94 0.96 24.65
N GLY A 171 3.10 -0.29 25.11
CA GLY A 171 1.96 -1.18 25.35
C GLY A 171 1.06 -0.73 26.50
N VAL A 172 1.65 -0.14 27.54
CA VAL A 172 0.92 0.43 28.69
C VAL A 172 0.21 1.71 28.27
N VAL A 173 0.91 2.60 27.57
CA VAL A 173 0.33 3.86 27.06
C VAL A 173 -0.85 3.59 26.14
N PHE A 174 -0.74 2.62 25.23
CA PHE A 174 -1.83 2.32 24.31
C PHE A 174 -3.07 1.77 25.04
N ARG A 175 -2.87 0.86 26.00
CA ARG A 175 -3.97 0.38 26.86
C ARG A 175 -4.58 1.49 27.70
N ALA A 176 -3.78 2.45 28.19
CA ALA A 176 -4.28 3.64 28.86
C ALA A 176 -5.19 4.46 27.95
N ILE A 177 -4.78 4.71 26.71
CA ILE A 177 -5.59 5.44 25.72
C ILE A 177 -6.89 4.69 25.42
N VAL A 178 -6.84 3.38 25.18
CA VAL A 178 -8.04 2.55 24.91
C VAL A 178 -8.96 2.53 26.12
N GLY A 179 -8.45 2.27 27.32
CA GLY A 179 -9.22 2.26 28.56
C GLY A 179 -9.87 3.62 28.85
N ALA A 180 -9.10 4.70 28.71
CA ALA A 180 -9.58 6.06 28.89
C ALA A 180 -10.68 6.43 27.88
N SER A 181 -10.51 6.03 26.61
CA SER A 181 -11.50 6.27 25.56
C SER A 181 -12.79 5.49 25.81
N LEU A 182 -12.69 4.19 26.11
CA LEU A 182 -13.87 3.35 26.37
C LEU A 182 -14.63 3.80 27.62
N LEU A 183 -13.94 4.04 28.74
CA LEU A 183 -14.57 4.51 29.97
C LEU A 183 -15.13 5.92 29.82
N GLY A 184 -14.40 6.82 29.14
CA GLY A 184 -14.87 8.18 28.85
C GLY A 184 -16.15 8.18 28.00
N SER A 185 -16.18 7.40 26.91
CA SER A 185 -17.36 7.26 26.05
C SER A 185 -18.53 6.60 26.78
N ALA A 186 -18.29 5.54 27.55
CA ALA A 186 -19.32 4.87 28.34
C ALA A 186 -19.91 5.81 29.41
N ALA A 187 -19.05 6.55 30.13
CA ALA A 187 -19.48 7.54 31.11
C ALA A 187 -20.28 8.66 30.45
N TRP A 188 -19.83 9.17 29.30
CA TRP A 188 -20.55 10.21 28.54
C TRP A 188 -21.93 9.74 28.07
N ALA A 189 -22.04 8.48 27.63
CA ALA A 189 -23.31 7.88 27.20
C ALA A 189 -24.24 7.57 28.39
N GLY A 190 -23.72 7.05 29.50
CA GLY A 190 -24.49 6.72 30.70
C GLY A 190 -24.97 7.94 31.48
N SER A 191 -24.22 9.04 31.46
CA SER A 191 -24.54 10.29 32.18
C SER A 191 -25.47 11.24 31.41
N ARG A 192 -26.18 10.78 30.37
CA ARG A 192 -27.12 11.60 29.57
C ARG A 192 -28.23 12.28 30.39
N LYS A 193 -28.56 11.74 31.57
CA LYS A 193 -29.58 12.30 32.48
C LYS A 193 -29.02 13.31 33.50
N LEU A 194 -27.71 13.47 33.59
CA LEU A 194 -27.07 14.40 34.53
C LEU A 194 -26.95 15.80 33.94
N PRO A 195 -26.89 16.86 34.79
CA PRO A 195 -26.58 18.20 34.31
C PRO A 195 -25.21 18.24 33.62
N LEU A 196 -25.04 19.14 32.64
CA LEU A 196 -23.86 19.17 31.77
C LEU A 196 -22.53 19.19 32.52
N MET A 197 -22.44 19.93 33.64
CA MET A 197 -21.24 19.98 34.47
C MET A 197 -20.93 18.65 35.15
N ALA A 198 -21.94 17.99 35.72
CA ALA A 198 -21.77 16.66 36.31
C ALA A 198 -21.41 15.61 35.26
N ARG A 199 -22.00 15.69 34.06
CA ARG A 199 -21.67 14.84 32.92
C ARG A 199 -20.20 15.00 32.48
N ARG A 200 -19.72 16.24 32.34
CA ARG A 200 -18.31 16.53 32.02
C ARG A 200 -17.38 16.00 33.12
N ALA A 201 -17.68 16.25 34.39
CA ALA A 201 -16.90 15.76 35.52
C ALA A 201 -16.82 14.23 35.54
N ALA A 202 -17.95 13.55 35.32
CA ALA A 202 -18.01 12.09 35.25
C ALA A 202 -17.17 11.54 34.09
N THR A 203 -17.24 12.15 32.89
CA THR A 203 -16.43 11.74 31.75
C THR A 203 -14.93 11.93 31.98
N VAL A 204 -14.51 13.06 32.57
CA VAL A 204 -13.10 13.31 32.90
C VAL A 204 -12.61 12.32 33.96
N ALA A 205 -13.39 12.08 35.01
CA ALA A 205 -13.05 11.11 36.06
C ALA A 205 -12.91 9.69 35.48
N ALA A 206 -13.83 9.27 34.61
CA ALA A 206 -13.77 7.98 33.93
C ALA A 206 -12.56 7.85 33.00
N PHE A 207 -12.22 8.93 32.29
CA PHE A 207 -11.03 8.98 31.44
C PHE A 207 -9.74 8.79 32.26
N LEU A 208 -9.57 9.55 33.36
CA LEU A 208 -8.42 9.43 34.25
C LEU A 208 -8.34 8.04 34.91
N LEU A 209 -9.49 7.48 35.28
CA LEU A 209 -9.58 6.12 35.80
C LEU A 209 -9.11 5.09 34.78
N GLY A 210 -9.48 5.26 33.50
CA GLY A 210 -9.01 4.39 32.41
C GLY A 210 -7.49 4.42 32.21
N ILE A 211 -6.87 5.58 32.38
CA ILE A 211 -5.41 5.71 32.41
C ILE A 211 -4.82 4.98 33.63
N GLY A 212 -5.36 5.23 34.82
CA GLY A 212 -4.84 4.68 36.07
C GLY A 212 -4.94 3.15 36.16
N ILE A 213 -5.97 2.56 35.53
CA ILE A 213 -6.16 1.10 35.51
C ILE A 213 -5.22 0.42 34.50
N ALA A 214 -4.64 1.14 33.53
CA ALA A 214 -3.82 0.58 32.45
C ALA A 214 -2.78 -0.48 32.86
N PRO A 215 -1.98 -0.26 33.93
CA PRO A 215 -0.99 -1.24 34.37
C PRO A 215 -1.62 -2.56 34.87
N LEU A 216 -2.84 -2.52 35.42
CA LEU A 216 -3.51 -3.67 36.02
C LEU A 216 -3.99 -4.69 34.99
N TRP A 217 -4.27 -4.25 33.75
CA TRP A 217 -4.77 -5.12 32.66
C TRP A 217 -3.78 -5.24 31.49
N ARG A 218 -2.48 -5.01 31.76
CA ARG A 218 -1.42 -5.09 30.76
C ARG A 218 -1.29 -6.46 30.07
N SER A 219 -1.65 -7.55 30.74
CA SER A 219 -1.64 -8.91 30.19
C SER A 219 -2.94 -9.30 29.48
N VAL A 220 -4.02 -8.52 29.65
CA VAL A 220 -5.32 -8.88 29.09
C VAL A 220 -5.26 -8.76 27.56
N GLY A 221 -5.59 -9.86 26.88
CA GLY A 221 -5.66 -9.93 25.43
C GLY A 221 -4.30 -9.99 24.70
N THR A 222 -3.15 -9.98 25.39
CA THR A 222 -1.84 -9.99 24.72
C THR A 222 -1.71 -11.15 23.74
N SER A 223 -2.04 -12.38 24.16
CA SER A 223 -1.95 -13.57 23.31
C SER A 223 -2.92 -13.53 22.14
N TYR A 224 -4.10 -12.92 22.33
CA TYR A 224 -5.10 -12.75 21.26
C TYR A 224 -4.58 -11.79 20.18
N PHE A 225 -4.11 -10.60 20.59
CA PHE A 225 -3.61 -9.60 19.66
C PHE A 225 -2.29 -10.02 19.01
N ASP A 226 -1.45 -10.77 19.73
CA ASP A 226 -0.24 -11.38 19.19
C ASP A 226 -0.58 -12.41 18.12
N ASN A 227 -1.53 -13.31 18.37
CA ASN A 227 -2.04 -14.26 17.39
C ASN A 227 -2.63 -13.57 16.15
N MET A 228 -3.45 -12.53 16.33
CA MET A 228 -4.01 -11.75 15.22
C MET A 228 -2.91 -11.03 14.43
N LYS A 229 -1.91 -10.49 15.11
CA LYS A 229 -0.76 -9.83 14.47
C LYS A 229 0.08 -10.85 13.69
N ALA A 230 0.40 -12.00 14.27
CA ALA A 230 1.14 -13.07 13.62
C ALA A 230 0.41 -13.56 12.36
N TRP A 231 -0.90 -13.79 12.44
CA TRP A 231 -1.71 -14.10 11.26
C TRP A 231 -1.59 -13.03 10.16
N LEU A 232 -1.75 -11.75 10.51
CA LEU A 232 -1.65 -10.65 9.54
C LEU A 232 -0.24 -10.49 8.95
N GLN A 233 0.81 -10.91 9.66
CA GLN A 233 2.19 -10.80 9.21
C GLN A 233 2.72 -12.02 8.46
N GLU A 234 2.16 -13.20 8.71
CA GLU A 234 2.71 -14.48 8.22
C GLU A 234 1.70 -15.31 7.43
N GLY A 235 0.44 -15.34 7.84
CA GLY A 235 -0.59 -16.23 7.27
C GLY A 235 -1.72 -15.52 6.53
N SER A 236 -1.53 -14.27 6.11
CA SER A 236 -2.58 -13.50 5.42
C SER A 236 -2.15 -12.96 4.06
N THR A 237 -3.09 -12.45 3.27
CA THR A 237 -2.82 -11.73 2.02
C THR A 237 -1.95 -10.50 2.24
N LEU A 238 -1.95 -9.91 3.44
CA LEU A 238 -1.04 -8.80 3.76
C LEU A 238 0.42 -9.24 3.73
N THR A 239 0.72 -10.51 4.06
CA THR A 239 2.08 -11.07 3.96
C THR A 239 2.61 -10.99 2.53
N LEU A 240 1.74 -11.22 1.54
CA LEU A 240 2.08 -11.08 0.11
C LEU A 240 2.45 -9.62 -0.23
N MET A 241 1.88 -8.65 0.47
CA MET A 241 2.17 -7.21 0.32
C MET A 241 3.35 -6.72 1.18
N GLY A 242 4.08 -7.61 1.87
CA GLY A 242 5.14 -7.23 2.81
C GLY A 242 4.64 -6.87 4.22
N GLY A 243 3.45 -7.35 4.58
CA GLY A 243 2.77 -7.12 5.85
C GLY A 243 2.07 -5.76 5.93
N LEU A 244 1.54 -5.44 7.11
CA LEU A 244 0.86 -4.17 7.41
C LEU A 244 1.70 -2.92 7.08
N ARG A 245 3.02 -2.97 7.36
CA ARG A 245 3.95 -1.89 7.00
C ARG A 245 4.04 -1.71 5.48
N GLY A 246 4.15 -2.81 4.74
CA GLY A 246 4.19 -2.81 3.28
C GLY A 246 2.94 -2.13 2.70
N VAL A 247 1.75 -2.52 3.19
CA VAL A 247 0.49 -1.88 2.79
C VAL A 247 0.48 -0.38 3.04
N GLY A 248 0.92 0.09 4.21
CA GLY A 248 1.02 1.52 4.51
C GLY A 248 1.87 2.27 3.47
N THR A 249 3.09 1.81 3.20
CA THR A 249 3.99 2.47 2.24
C THR A 249 3.41 2.52 0.82
N ARG A 250 2.71 1.46 0.40
CA ARG A 250 2.11 1.38 -0.93
C ARG A 250 0.85 2.22 -1.06
N LEU A 251 0.01 2.29 -0.03
CA LEU A 251 -1.13 3.19 0.00
C LEU A 251 -0.68 4.66 0.01
N THR A 252 0.43 5.01 0.68
CA THR A 252 1.02 6.35 0.58
C THR A 252 1.45 6.68 -0.85
N LEU A 253 2.05 5.72 -1.57
CA LEU A 253 2.42 5.92 -2.97
C LEU A 253 1.19 6.16 -3.85
N TRP A 254 0.14 5.35 -3.68
CA TRP A 254 -1.14 5.57 -4.35
C TRP A 254 -1.74 6.95 -4.05
N LEU A 255 -1.71 7.36 -2.78
CA LEU A 255 -2.20 8.67 -2.35
C LEU A 255 -1.45 9.81 -3.06
N ALA A 256 -0.13 9.71 -3.14
CA ALA A 256 0.71 10.70 -3.82
C ALA A 256 0.39 10.79 -5.33
N LEU A 257 0.27 9.63 -6.00
CA LEU A 257 0.01 9.58 -7.45
C LEU A 257 -1.41 10.04 -7.80
N LEU A 258 -2.42 9.63 -7.02
CA LEU A 258 -3.80 10.11 -7.19
C LEU A 258 -3.91 11.60 -6.90
N GLY A 259 -3.23 12.10 -5.86
CA GLY A 259 -3.12 13.52 -5.55
C GLY A 259 -2.48 14.30 -6.69
N GLY A 260 -1.39 13.77 -7.28
CA GLY A 260 -0.75 14.33 -8.47
C GLY A 260 -1.68 14.38 -9.68
N SER A 261 -2.42 13.31 -9.96
CA SER A 261 -3.40 13.25 -11.05
C SER A 261 -4.52 14.29 -10.87
N LEU A 262 -5.07 14.42 -9.66
CA LEU A 262 -6.10 15.42 -9.34
C LEU A 262 -5.56 16.86 -9.36
N ALA A 263 -4.32 17.07 -8.92
CA ALA A 263 -3.67 18.37 -9.07
C ALA A 263 -3.51 18.76 -10.56
N THR A 264 -3.30 17.76 -11.42
CA THR A 264 -3.22 17.93 -12.89
C THR A 264 -4.54 18.33 -13.51
N SER A 265 -5.63 17.66 -13.12
CA SER A 265 -6.95 18.01 -13.60
C SER A 265 -7.38 19.40 -13.14
N ALA A 266 -7.11 19.75 -11.89
CA ALA A 266 -7.40 21.07 -11.33
C ALA A 266 -6.51 22.17 -11.93
N GLY A 267 -5.35 21.82 -12.50
CA GLY A 267 -4.40 22.81 -13.04
C GLY A 267 -3.63 23.55 -11.99
N LYS A 268 -3.57 22.98 -10.79
CA LYS A 268 -2.85 23.48 -9.62
C LYS A 268 -1.40 23.03 -9.61
N HIS A 269 -0.88 22.61 -10.76
CA HIS A 269 0.56 22.47 -10.88
C HIS A 269 1.22 23.79 -10.60
N ILE A 270 2.46 23.71 -10.14
CA ILE A 270 3.35 24.87 -10.01
C ILE A 270 3.46 25.48 -11.40
N HIS A 271 2.53 26.38 -11.72
CA HIS A 271 2.72 27.29 -12.82
C HIS A 271 4.01 28.00 -12.47
N VAL A 272 4.90 28.13 -13.45
CA VAL A 272 5.89 29.18 -13.37
C VAL A 272 5.10 30.48 -13.51
N ASP A 273 4.42 30.86 -12.43
CA ASP A 273 3.42 31.92 -12.37
C ASP A 273 4.09 33.25 -12.78
N LEU A 274 5.39 33.36 -12.48
CA LEU A 274 6.26 34.43 -12.96
C LEU A 274 6.34 34.52 -14.50
N LEU A 275 6.40 33.37 -15.20
CA LEU A 275 6.48 33.34 -16.67
C LEU A 275 5.14 33.72 -17.30
N PHE A 276 4.02 33.22 -16.79
CA PHE A 276 2.69 33.56 -17.31
C PHE A 276 2.28 35.01 -17.04
N ARG A 277 2.76 35.60 -15.93
CA ARG A 277 2.62 37.03 -15.65
C ARG A 277 3.43 37.89 -16.63
N ALA A 278 4.61 37.44 -17.05
CA ALA A 278 5.45 38.16 -18.00
C ALA A 278 5.03 37.97 -19.48
N LEU A 279 4.34 36.86 -19.81
CA LEU A 279 3.90 36.56 -21.17
C LEU A 279 2.69 37.42 -21.59
N PRO A 280 2.73 38.07 -22.77
CA PRO A 280 1.57 38.77 -23.32
C PRO A 280 0.42 37.78 -23.56
N ARG A 281 -0.83 38.23 -23.39
CA ARG A 281 -2.04 37.38 -23.47
C ARG A 281 -2.09 36.48 -24.71
N LYS A 282 -1.61 36.96 -25.87
CA LYS A 282 -1.56 36.20 -27.13
C LYS A 282 -0.64 34.98 -27.08
N LEU A 283 0.39 34.99 -26.22
CA LEU A 283 1.35 33.90 -26.08
C LEU A 283 1.01 32.93 -24.93
N ARG A 284 0.03 33.25 -24.08
CA ARG A 284 -0.34 32.39 -22.94
C ARG A 284 -0.91 31.05 -23.39
N LEU A 285 -1.77 31.04 -24.42
CA LEU A 285 -2.32 29.81 -24.98
C LEU A 285 -1.23 28.88 -25.53
N PRO A 286 -0.39 29.29 -26.51
CA PRO A 286 0.65 28.40 -27.04
C PRO A 286 1.67 27.98 -25.97
N ALA A 287 2.00 28.85 -25.01
CA ALA A 287 2.85 28.49 -23.88
C ALA A 287 2.21 27.40 -23.00
N SER A 288 0.93 27.53 -22.66
CA SER A 288 0.19 26.52 -21.89
C SER A 288 0.09 25.19 -22.64
N LEU A 289 -0.17 25.22 -23.95
CA LEU A 289 -0.22 24.02 -24.78
C LEU A 289 1.13 23.30 -24.81
N LEU A 290 2.22 24.05 -25.04
CA LEU A 290 3.57 23.50 -25.07
C LEU A 290 3.98 22.94 -23.70
N ASN A 291 3.64 23.63 -22.61
CA ASN A 291 3.90 23.17 -21.25
C ASN A 291 3.18 21.84 -20.94
N ASN A 292 1.88 21.74 -21.25
CA ASN A 292 1.13 20.50 -21.04
C ASN A 292 1.66 19.36 -21.91
N LEU A 293 2.06 19.64 -23.16
CA LEU A 293 2.65 18.63 -24.05
C LEU A 293 4.01 18.15 -23.54
N ALA A 294 4.87 19.07 -23.09
CA ALA A 294 6.16 18.73 -22.50
C ALA A 294 6.00 17.91 -21.23
N ALA A 295 5.08 18.30 -20.33
CA ALA A 295 4.78 17.57 -19.12
C ALA A 295 4.24 16.15 -19.43
N ALA A 296 3.32 16.02 -20.39
CA ALA A 296 2.84 14.73 -20.85
C ALA A 296 3.99 13.86 -21.38
N ALA A 297 4.87 14.41 -22.22
CA ALA A 297 6.02 13.70 -22.78
C ALA A 297 6.97 13.19 -21.69
N VAL A 298 7.27 14.02 -20.68
CA VAL A 298 8.07 13.62 -19.51
C VAL A 298 7.38 12.50 -18.74
N CYS A 299 6.07 12.60 -18.52
CA CYS A 299 5.31 11.53 -17.87
C CYS A 299 5.38 10.22 -18.66
N PHE A 300 5.17 10.21 -19.97
CA PHE A 300 5.25 8.99 -20.79
C PHE A 300 6.67 8.42 -20.86
N ALA A 301 7.70 9.26 -20.94
CA ALA A 301 9.09 8.80 -20.87
C ALA A 301 9.38 8.13 -19.52
N ALA A 302 8.88 8.71 -18.42
CA ALA A 302 8.98 8.12 -17.09
C ALA A 302 8.22 6.78 -17.01
N VAL A 303 7.00 6.69 -17.55
CA VAL A 303 6.22 5.43 -17.59
C VAL A 303 7.07 4.31 -18.17
N TRP A 304 7.69 4.54 -19.34
CA TRP A 304 8.52 3.52 -19.98
C TRP A 304 9.79 3.23 -19.18
N GLY A 305 10.52 4.25 -18.74
CA GLY A 305 11.77 4.05 -17.98
C GLY A 305 11.57 3.29 -16.68
N PHE A 306 10.51 3.58 -15.92
CA PHE A 306 10.18 2.85 -14.70
C PHE A 306 9.64 1.46 -14.99
N PHE A 307 8.79 1.30 -16.02
CA PHE A 307 8.31 -0.02 -16.43
C PHE A 307 9.48 -0.93 -16.83
N ASP A 308 10.41 -0.43 -17.63
CA ASP A 308 11.59 -1.16 -18.09
C ASP A 308 12.49 -1.59 -16.93
N HIS A 309 12.79 -0.66 -16.02
CA HIS A 309 13.55 -0.96 -14.81
C HIS A 309 12.86 -2.03 -13.95
N ILE A 310 11.55 -1.93 -13.72
CA ILE A 310 10.79 -2.92 -12.95
C ILE A 310 10.76 -4.27 -13.67
N ALA A 311 10.58 -4.29 -14.99
CA ALA A 311 10.56 -5.52 -15.78
C ALA A 311 11.89 -6.28 -15.68
N ILE A 312 13.02 -5.56 -15.65
CA ILE A 312 14.35 -6.15 -15.49
C ILE A 312 14.56 -6.62 -14.04
N GLU A 313 14.44 -5.70 -13.09
CA GLU A 313 14.84 -5.93 -11.69
C GLU A 313 13.87 -6.86 -10.95
N SER A 314 12.56 -6.69 -11.16
CA SER A 314 11.54 -7.41 -10.40
C SER A 314 10.93 -8.60 -11.13
N PHE A 315 11.05 -8.64 -12.46
CA PHE A 315 10.44 -9.69 -13.28
C PHE A 315 11.46 -10.48 -14.10
N GLY A 316 12.76 -10.30 -13.83
CA GLY A 316 13.84 -11.07 -14.44
C GLY A 316 13.97 -10.90 -15.96
N SER A 317 13.46 -9.80 -16.52
CA SER A 317 13.64 -9.53 -17.95
C SER A 317 15.07 -9.12 -18.26
N ARG A 318 15.54 -9.45 -19.46
CA ARG A 318 16.86 -8.98 -19.88
C ARG A 318 16.77 -7.55 -20.38
N ALA A 319 17.85 -6.78 -20.23
CA ALA A 319 17.90 -5.41 -20.69
C ALA A 319 17.70 -5.30 -22.22
N ASP A 320 18.20 -6.28 -22.98
CA ASP A 320 18.15 -6.40 -24.44
C ASP A 320 16.84 -7.00 -24.98
N ASP A 321 15.93 -7.44 -24.12
CA ASP A 321 14.65 -7.99 -24.57
C ASP A 321 13.83 -6.93 -25.32
N ALA A 322 13.11 -7.36 -26.36
CA ALA A 322 12.18 -6.49 -27.06
C ALA A 322 11.07 -5.97 -26.11
N PRO A 323 10.56 -4.74 -26.30
CA PRO A 323 9.48 -4.18 -25.48
C PRO A 323 8.27 -5.10 -25.29
N SER A 324 7.85 -5.80 -26.35
CA SER A 324 6.73 -6.74 -26.30
C SER A 324 7.02 -7.96 -25.41
N ALA A 325 8.24 -8.48 -25.45
CA ALA A 325 8.65 -9.61 -24.61
C ALA A 325 8.69 -9.22 -23.13
N LYS A 326 9.14 -8.00 -22.81
CA LYS A 326 9.07 -7.46 -21.44
C LYS A 326 7.63 -7.34 -20.96
N ILE A 327 6.73 -6.82 -21.80
CA ILE A 327 5.29 -6.71 -21.49
C ILE A 327 4.67 -8.09 -21.26
N GLU A 328 4.96 -9.06 -22.13
CA GLU A 328 4.45 -10.42 -22.00
C GLU A 328 4.90 -11.07 -20.70
N ARG A 329 6.20 -10.99 -20.37
CA ARG A 329 6.75 -11.54 -19.12
C ARG A 329 6.14 -10.89 -17.88
N VAL A 330 6.06 -9.55 -17.86
CA VAL A 330 5.44 -8.83 -16.74
C VAL A 330 3.96 -9.22 -16.61
N SER A 331 3.23 -9.31 -17.73
CA SER A 331 1.81 -9.68 -17.72
C SER A 331 1.59 -11.10 -17.19
N ASP A 332 2.39 -12.08 -17.63
CA ASP A 332 2.27 -13.46 -17.17
C ASP A 332 2.58 -13.59 -15.67
N GLN A 333 3.66 -12.96 -15.21
CA GLN A 333 4.03 -12.98 -13.79
C GLN A 333 3.02 -12.23 -12.92
N VAL A 334 2.46 -11.10 -13.38
CA VAL A 334 1.33 -10.44 -12.69
C VAL A 334 0.13 -11.38 -12.62
N GLY A 335 -0.17 -12.12 -13.68
CA GLY A 335 -1.20 -13.17 -13.69
C GLY A 335 -0.95 -14.26 -12.65
N HIS A 336 0.30 -14.72 -12.52
CA HIS A 336 0.73 -15.64 -11.47
C HIS A 336 0.48 -15.05 -10.08
N HIS A 337 0.96 -13.83 -9.82
CA HIS A 337 0.80 -13.17 -8.52
C HIS A 337 -0.67 -12.97 -8.15
N LEU A 338 -1.52 -12.56 -9.11
CA LEU A 338 -2.96 -12.40 -8.90
C LEU A 338 -3.66 -13.74 -8.57
N PHE A 339 -3.23 -14.83 -9.20
CA PHE A 339 -3.72 -16.16 -8.85
C PHE A 339 -3.40 -16.51 -7.39
N LEU A 340 -2.15 -16.29 -6.95
CA LEU A 340 -1.74 -16.56 -5.56
C LEU A 340 -2.46 -15.66 -4.55
N VAL A 341 -2.68 -14.38 -4.87
CA VAL A 341 -3.49 -13.48 -4.03
C VAL A 341 -4.91 -14.00 -3.87
N ARG A 342 -5.53 -14.42 -4.97
CA ARG A 342 -6.89 -14.98 -4.93
C ARG A 342 -6.94 -16.25 -4.08
N ALA A 343 -5.93 -17.12 -4.21
CA ALA A 343 -5.81 -18.33 -3.40
C ALA A 343 -5.65 -18.00 -1.90
N GLN A 344 -4.77 -17.04 -1.57
CA GLN A 344 -4.54 -16.59 -0.20
C GLN A 344 -5.78 -15.90 0.40
N LEU A 345 -6.50 -15.07 -0.35
CA LEU A 345 -7.77 -14.48 0.09
C LEU A 345 -8.80 -15.56 0.45
N GLY A 346 -8.82 -16.68 -0.28
CA GLY A 346 -9.66 -17.84 0.06
C GLY A 346 -9.29 -18.46 1.41
N LEU A 347 -7.99 -18.56 1.71
CA LEU A 347 -7.49 -19.02 3.02
C LEU A 347 -7.77 -18.01 4.14
N ASP A 348 -7.61 -16.71 3.86
CA ASP A 348 -7.89 -15.63 4.81
C ASP A 348 -9.36 -15.65 5.23
N LEU A 349 -10.29 -15.80 4.30
CA LEU A 349 -11.72 -15.88 4.60
C LEU A 349 -12.08 -17.09 5.48
N ARG A 350 -11.38 -18.22 5.31
CA ARG A 350 -11.54 -19.40 6.18
C ARG A 350 -10.92 -19.20 7.56
N SER A 351 -9.81 -18.47 7.63
CA SER A 351 -9.03 -18.25 8.85
C SER A 351 -9.62 -17.15 9.73
N LEU A 352 -10.18 -16.11 9.12
CA LEU A 352 -10.71 -14.92 9.80
C LEU A 352 -11.64 -15.25 10.98
N PRO A 353 -12.70 -16.08 10.85
CA PRO A 353 -13.59 -16.35 11.98
C PRO A 353 -12.88 -17.04 13.15
N ARG A 354 -11.90 -17.90 12.87
CA ARG A 354 -11.11 -18.63 13.88
C ARG A 354 -10.12 -17.72 14.60
N VAL A 355 -9.40 -16.89 13.85
CA VAL A 355 -8.46 -15.92 14.44
C VAL A 355 -9.23 -14.89 15.28
N VAL A 356 -10.39 -14.45 14.81
CA VAL A 356 -11.26 -13.50 15.55
C VAL A 356 -11.86 -14.14 16.81
N SER A 357 -12.17 -15.44 16.82
CA SER A 357 -12.59 -16.17 18.03
C SER A 357 -11.46 -16.42 19.03
N GLY A 358 -10.20 -16.19 18.62
CA GLY A 358 -9.01 -16.36 19.45
C GLY A 358 -8.32 -17.71 19.30
N ASP A 359 -8.75 -18.53 18.35
CA ASP A 359 -8.03 -19.75 17.99
C ASP A 359 -6.66 -19.40 17.39
N ARG A 360 -5.67 -20.27 17.61
CA ARG A 360 -4.34 -20.07 17.00
C ARG A 360 -4.45 -20.05 15.48
N TYR A 361 -3.74 -19.14 14.82
CA TYR A 361 -3.78 -19.06 13.35
C TYR A 361 -3.18 -20.29 12.65
N GLU A 362 -2.35 -21.07 13.36
CA GLU A 362 -1.83 -22.39 12.96
C GLU A 362 -2.89 -23.49 13.15
N TRP A 363 -4.08 -23.32 12.56
CA TRP A 363 -5.22 -24.22 12.76
C TRP A 363 -5.36 -25.29 11.67
N MET A 364 -4.69 -25.12 10.52
CA MET A 364 -4.98 -25.90 9.33
C MET A 364 -4.35 -27.29 9.44
N THR A 365 -5.19 -28.32 9.39
CA THR A 365 -4.73 -29.70 9.39
C THR A 365 -4.18 -30.10 8.02
N PRO A 366 -3.29 -31.10 7.92
CA PRO A 366 -2.84 -31.61 6.62
C PRO A 366 -3.97 -32.03 5.69
N ALA A 367 -5.02 -32.65 6.22
CA ALA A 367 -6.19 -33.08 5.45
C ALA A 367 -6.98 -31.89 4.89
N ASP A 368 -7.20 -30.85 5.70
CA ASP A 368 -7.85 -29.62 5.26
C ASP A 368 -7.03 -28.87 4.20
N TRP A 369 -5.70 -28.84 4.37
CA TRP A 369 -4.77 -28.25 3.41
C TRP A 369 -4.80 -28.98 2.07
N ASN A 370 -4.65 -30.31 2.08
CA ASN A 370 -4.66 -31.12 0.86
C ASN A 370 -6.01 -30.98 0.13
N THR A 371 -7.12 -30.99 0.87
CA THR A 371 -8.46 -30.74 0.31
C THR A 371 -8.58 -29.34 -0.28
N TRP A 372 -8.03 -28.32 0.37
CA TRP A 372 -8.02 -26.96 -0.18
C TRP A 372 -7.16 -26.88 -1.44
N LEU A 373 -5.96 -27.47 -1.43
CA LEU A 373 -5.02 -27.47 -2.54
C LEU A 373 -5.63 -28.09 -3.80
N ASP A 374 -6.37 -29.18 -3.65
CA ASP A 374 -7.11 -29.84 -4.73
C ASP A 374 -8.19 -28.93 -5.35
N ASN A 375 -8.82 -28.06 -4.56
CA ASN A 375 -9.92 -27.20 -4.99
C ASN A 375 -9.48 -25.78 -5.38
N ALA A 376 -8.25 -25.37 -5.06
CA ALA A 376 -7.79 -23.99 -5.22
C ALA A 376 -7.42 -23.62 -6.68
N GLY A 377 -7.47 -24.58 -7.60
CA GLY A 377 -7.21 -24.36 -9.03
C GLY A 377 -5.74 -24.44 -9.44
N PHE A 378 -4.87 -25.01 -8.59
CA PHE A 378 -3.43 -25.10 -8.87
C PHE A 378 -3.12 -26.03 -10.04
N ARG A 379 -3.86 -27.14 -10.19
CA ARG A 379 -3.66 -28.11 -11.29
C ARG A 379 -3.93 -27.47 -12.65
N GLU A 380 -4.93 -26.62 -12.73
CA GLU A 380 -5.30 -25.90 -13.95
C GLU A 380 -4.31 -24.77 -14.27
N ARG A 381 -3.80 -24.07 -13.23
CA ARG A 381 -2.87 -22.95 -13.42
C ARG A 381 -1.44 -23.42 -13.73
N TYR A 382 -1.01 -24.54 -13.15
CA TYR A 382 0.36 -25.08 -13.28
C TYR A 382 0.36 -26.49 -13.89
N PRO A 383 -0.05 -26.64 -15.16
CA PRO A 383 -0.06 -27.93 -15.81
C PRO A 383 1.38 -28.49 -15.88
N GLY A 384 1.56 -29.74 -15.45
CA GLY A 384 2.84 -30.44 -15.50
C GLY A 384 3.78 -30.18 -14.32
N GLN A 385 3.43 -29.30 -13.38
CA GLN A 385 4.17 -29.21 -12.13
C GLN A 385 3.77 -30.32 -11.16
N ASP A 386 4.77 -30.91 -10.51
CA ASP A 386 4.56 -31.93 -9.50
C ASP A 386 4.05 -31.33 -8.19
N LEU A 387 2.73 -31.17 -8.11
CA LEU A 387 2.05 -30.64 -6.92
C LEU A 387 2.11 -31.59 -5.71
N SER A 388 2.59 -32.83 -5.88
CA SER A 388 2.70 -33.79 -4.77
C SER A 388 3.65 -33.27 -3.67
N LYS A 389 4.59 -32.40 -4.02
CA LYS A 389 5.51 -31.74 -3.07
C LYS A 389 4.81 -30.78 -2.10
N PHE A 390 3.62 -30.28 -2.45
CA PHE A 390 2.81 -29.40 -1.60
C PHE A 390 1.79 -30.17 -0.76
N VAL A 391 1.65 -31.48 -0.99
CA VAL A 391 0.81 -32.35 -0.17
C VAL A 391 1.52 -32.57 1.15
N ILE A 392 0.86 -32.22 2.25
CA ILE A 392 1.41 -32.41 3.58
C ILE A 392 1.04 -33.83 4.05
N PRO A 393 2.01 -34.65 4.50
CA PRO A 393 1.75 -36.00 4.98
C PRO A 393 0.73 -36.02 6.11
N GLU A 394 -0.18 -37.00 6.07
CA GLU A 394 -1.13 -37.25 7.16
C GLU A 394 -0.35 -37.52 8.47
N GLY A 395 -0.74 -36.84 9.55
CA GLY A 395 -0.05 -36.91 10.85
C GLY A 395 0.96 -35.78 11.11
N SER A 396 1.24 -34.92 10.13
CA SER A 396 2.01 -33.69 10.36
C SER A 396 1.26 -32.73 11.31
N PRO A 397 1.97 -31.88 12.08
CA PRO A 397 1.32 -30.89 12.95
C PRO A 397 0.49 -29.88 12.14
N THR A 398 -0.42 -29.18 12.81
CA THR A 398 -1.13 -28.06 12.20
C THR A 398 -0.16 -26.96 11.82
N HIS A 399 -0.48 -26.23 10.75
CA HIS A 399 0.39 -25.19 10.19
C HIS A 399 -0.42 -23.94 9.83
N ALA A 400 0.32 -22.86 9.55
CA ALA A 400 -0.27 -21.60 9.11
C ALA A 400 -0.87 -21.73 7.69
N PRO A 401 -2.07 -21.21 7.43
CA PRO A 401 -2.72 -21.25 6.13
C PRO A 401 -2.10 -20.21 5.18
N ALA A 402 -0.89 -20.48 4.71
CA ALA A 402 -0.14 -19.60 3.81
C ALA A 402 0.10 -20.29 2.46
N VAL A 403 -0.21 -19.59 1.38
CA VAL A 403 0.05 -20.06 0.02
C VAL A 403 1.56 -20.16 -0.23
N ILE A 404 1.97 -21.27 -0.85
CA ILE A 404 3.35 -21.53 -1.29
C ILE A 404 3.38 -21.47 -2.82
N SER A 405 4.39 -20.81 -3.39
CA SER A 405 4.57 -20.75 -4.83
C SER A 405 5.09 -22.10 -5.34
N PRO A 406 4.48 -22.67 -6.38
CA PRO A 406 4.94 -23.90 -7.00
C PRO A 406 6.39 -23.85 -7.51
N ASP A 407 6.83 -22.66 -7.90
CA ASP A 407 8.16 -22.40 -8.46
C ASP A 407 9.27 -22.33 -7.38
N GLY A 408 8.91 -22.48 -6.10
CA GLY A 408 9.84 -22.39 -4.97
C GLY A 408 10.21 -20.95 -4.57
N GLU A 409 9.69 -19.95 -5.27
CA GLU A 409 9.85 -18.54 -4.90
C GLU A 409 9.15 -18.23 -3.57
N SER A 410 9.75 -17.31 -2.79
CA SER A 410 9.12 -16.85 -1.55
C SER A 410 7.84 -16.07 -1.87
N THR A 411 6.70 -16.52 -1.34
CA THR A 411 5.43 -15.80 -1.50
C THR A 411 5.36 -14.53 -0.65
N ARG A 412 6.22 -14.41 0.36
CA ARG A 412 6.30 -13.22 1.21
C ARG A 412 6.81 -12.03 0.40
N GLY A 413 5.98 -11.00 0.31
CA GLY A 413 6.31 -9.81 -0.45
C GLY A 413 6.22 -9.99 -1.97
N ILE A 414 5.67 -11.09 -2.49
CA ILE A 414 5.55 -11.29 -3.94
C ILE A 414 4.75 -10.17 -4.64
N LEU A 415 3.78 -9.59 -3.94
CA LEU A 415 3.00 -8.45 -4.44
C LEU A 415 3.77 -7.13 -4.41
N VAL A 416 4.89 -7.04 -3.69
CA VAL A 416 5.71 -5.83 -3.62
C VAL A 416 6.23 -5.47 -5.02
N HIS A 417 6.54 -6.48 -5.84
CA HIS A 417 6.96 -6.35 -7.24
C HIS A 417 5.83 -5.85 -8.13
N THR A 418 4.65 -6.49 -8.09
CA THR A 418 3.46 -6.05 -8.85
C THR A 418 2.99 -4.65 -8.43
N LEU A 419 3.03 -4.35 -7.13
CA LEU A 419 2.70 -3.03 -6.61
C LEU A 419 3.74 -1.97 -7.00
N GLY A 420 4.94 -2.37 -7.46
CA GLY A 420 5.88 -1.46 -8.10
C GLY A 420 5.30 -0.82 -9.37
N LEU A 421 4.46 -1.56 -10.12
CA LEU A 421 3.80 -1.07 -11.33
C LEU A 421 2.78 0.05 -11.08
N VAL A 422 2.40 0.29 -9.82
CA VAL A 422 1.57 1.42 -9.42
C VAL A 422 2.23 2.73 -9.82
N PHE A 423 3.56 2.84 -9.74
CA PHE A 423 4.28 4.04 -10.10
C PHE A 423 4.15 4.39 -11.61
N PRO A 424 4.56 3.53 -12.55
CA PRO A 424 4.36 3.81 -13.97
C PRO A 424 2.87 3.94 -14.32
N PHE A 425 1.96 3.20 -13.66
CA PHE A 425 0.54 3.42 -13.85
C PHE A 425 0.09 4.83 -13.43
N GLY A 426 0.50 5.31 -12.26
CA GLY A 426 0.17 6.66 -11.80
C GLY A 426 0.73 7.74 -12.72
N MET A 427 1.98 7.59 -13.19
CA MET A 427 2.59 8.49 -14.16
C MET A 427 1.84 8.49 -15.50
N LEU A 428 1.35 7.32 -15.94
CA LEU A 428 0.53 7.19 -17.13
C LEU A 428 -0.78 7.98 -16.97
N MET A 429 -1.45 7.83 -15.83
CA MET A 429 -2.70 8.55 -15.54
C MET A 429 -2.48 10.08 -15.54
N ILE A 430 -1.38 10.56 -14.93
CA ILE A 430 -1.00 11.98 -14.95
C ILE A 430 -0.71 12.46 -16.39
N GLY A 431 0.04 11.67 -17.19
CA GLY A 431 0.31 12.00 -18.59
C GLY A 431 -0.97 12.10 -19.43
N LEU A 432 -1.91 11.17 -19.24
CA LEU A 432 -3.23 11.22 -19.87
C LEU A 432 -4.04 12.44 -19.44
N ARG A 433 -3.94 12.86 -18.17
CA ARG A 433 -4.57 14.10 -17.68
C ARG A 433 -4.04 15.34 -18.38
N PHE A 434 -2.73 15.44 -18.60
CA PHE A 434 -2.15 16.55 -19.36
C PHE A 434 -2.68 16.60 -20.80
N LEU A 435 -2.77 15.45 -21.48
CA LEU A 435 -3.34 15.39 -22.84
C LEU A 435 -4.83 15.77 -22.85
N LEU A 436 -5.61 15.28 -21.88
CA LEU A 436 -7.02 15.63 -21.78
C LEU A 436 -7.20 17.14 -21.54
N ARG A 437 -6.39 17.72 -20.66
CA ARG A 437 -6.36 19.16 -20.40
C ARG A 437 -6.00 19.96 -21.64
N LEU A 438 -5.01 19.50 -22.42
CA LEU A 438 -4.62 20.11 -23.69
C LEU A 438 -5.82 20.21 -24.64
N LEU A 439 -6.56 19.12 -24.82
CA LEU A 439 -7.75 19.05 -25.68
C LEU A 439 -8.89 19.94 -25.17
N LEU A 440 -9.11 19.98 -23.85
CA LEU A 440 -10.12 20.83 -23.24
C LEU A 440 -9.77 22.33 -23.31
N THR A 441 -8.49 22.67 -23.24
CA THR A 441 -7.99 24.04 -23.43
C THR A 441 -8.17 24.47 -24.89
N LEU A 442 -7.81 23.61 -25.85
CA LEU A 442 -7.99 23.87 -27.29
C LEU A 442 -9.46 24.04 -27.68
N SER A 443 -10.37 23.34 -27.00
CA SER A 443 -11.81 23.46 -27.24
C SER A 443 -12.47 24.61 -26.47
N GLY A 444 -11.72 25.35 -25.63
CA GLY A 444 -12.27 26.46 -24.85
C GLY A 444 -13.15 26.03 -23.67
N HIS A 445 -13.09 24.77 -23.24
CA HIS A 445 -13.78 24.30 -22.03
C HIS A 445 -13.02 24.64 -20.74
N ILE A 446 -11.71 24.88 -20.84
CA ILE A 446 -10.87 25.28 -19.72
C ILE A 446 -10.24 26.63 -20.06
N PRO A 447 -10.38 27.65 -19.21
CA PRO A 447 -9.72 28.94 -19.41
C PRO A 447 -8.20 28.77 -19.33
N VAL A 448 -7.49 29.49 -20.19
CA VAL A 448 -6.02 29.52 -20.22
C VAL A 448 -5.47 30.41 -19.11
N ASP A 449 -6.24 31.40 -18.66
CA ASP A 449 -5.78 32.40 -17.72
C ASP A 449 -5.72 31.82 -16.29
N PRO A 450 -4.52 31.72 -15.66
CA PRO A 450 -4.40 31.19 -14.30
C PRO A 450 -5.19 32.01 -13.27
N ASP A 451 -5.35 33.32 -13.50
CA ASP A 451 -6.11 34.21 -12.62
C ASP A 451 -7.61 33.87 -12.61
N GLU A 452 -8.16 33.41 -13.74
CA GLU A 452 -9.56 32.98 -13.84
C GLU A 452 -9.75 31.64 -13.11
N ALA A 453 -8.80 30.71 -13.26
CA ALA A 453 -8.86 29.42 -12.58
C ALA A 453 -8.86 29.55 -11.04
N HIS A 454 -8.11 30.50 -10.48
CA HIS A 454 -8.12 30.76 -9.04
C HIS A 454 -9.38 31.46 -8.55
N ARG A 455 -9.99 32.33 -9.37
CA ARG A 455 -11.26 32.97 -9.02
C ARG A 455 -12.40 31.97 -8.89
N GLU A 456 -12.49 31.01 -9.81
CA GLU A 456 -13.53 29.96 -9.74
C GLU A 456 -13.46 29.15 -8.43
N ASP A 457 -12.25 28.84 -7.97
CA ASP A 457 -12.04 28.10 -6.72
C ASP A 457 -12.46 28.92 -5.48
N LEU A 458 -12.13 30.22 -5.45
CA LEU A 458 -12.54 31.11 -4.36
C LEU A 458 -14.07 31.27 -4.32
N HIS A 459 -14.72 31.38 -5.48
CA HIS A 459 -16.17 31.45 -5.57
C HIS A 459 -16.84 30.14 -5.12
N ARG A 460 -16.29 28.97 -5.51
CA ARG A 460 -16.81 27.68 -5.03
C ARG A 460 -16.64 27.50 -3.53
N ALA A 461 -15.49 27.88 -2.97
CA ALA A 461 -15.25 27.79 -1.53
C ALA A 461 -16.22 28.70 -0.74
N GLY A 462 -16.46 29.93 -1.23
CA GLY A 462 -17.42 30.85 -0.64
C GLY A 462 -18.86 30.31 -0.66
N ASN A 463 -19.29 29.76 -1.80
CA ASN A 463 -20.66 29.25 -1.96
C ASN A 463 -20.90 27.94 -1.18
N ALA A 464 -19.89 27.07 -1.06
CA ALA A 464 -19.99 25.88 -0.21
C ALA A 464 -20.13 26.26 1.26
N SER A 465 -19.33 27.24 1.73
CA SER A 465 -19.40 27.73 3.10
C SER A 465 -20.75 28.39 3.42
N SER A 466 -21.38 29.09 2.47
CA SER A 466 -22.69 29.71 2.70
C SER A 466 -23.82 28.68 2.74
N ALA A 467 -23.78 27.67 1.87
CA ALA A 467 -24.78 26.60 1.87
C ALA A 467 -24.76 25.78 3.17
N ASP A 468 -23.58 25.51 3.71
CA ASP A 468 -23.42 24.81 5.00
C ASP A 468 -23.86 25.70 6.18
N ALA A 469 -23.62 27.02 6.11
CA ALA A 469 -24.09 27.97 7.12
C ALA A 469 -25.62 28.10 7.14
N ASP A 470 -26.27 28.13 5.97
CA ASP A 470 -27.73 28.18 5.87
C ASP A 470 -28.38 26.86 6.32
N ALA A 471 -27.75 25.71 6.05
CA ALA A 471 -28.19 24.41 6.54
C ALA A 471 -28.09 24.31 8.09
N ALA A 472 -27.03 24.85 8.69
CA ALA A 472 -26.86 24.88 10.14
C ALA A 472 -27.77 25.91 10.85
N GLY A 473 -28.13 27.01 10.18
CA GLY A 473 -29.02 28.04 10.72
C GLY A 473 -30.50 27.65 10.73
N GLY A 474 -30.93 26.77 9.82
CA GLY A 474 -32.33 26.35 9.69
C GLY A 474 -32.85 25.43 10.81
N GLU A 475 -31.99 24.66 11.47
CA GLU A 475 -32.41 23.72 12.54
C GLU A 475 -32.69 24.39 13.89
N HIS A 476 -32.26 25.64 14.10
CA HIS A 476 -32.47 26.32 15.40
C HIS A 476 -33.78 27.09 15.52
N ALA A 477 -34.54 27.27 14.43
CA ALA A 477 -35.70 28.17 14.42
C ALA A 477 -37.08 27.50 14.67
N THR A 478 -37.19 26.17 14.70
CA THR A 478 -38.50 25.46 14.79
C THR A 478 -38.81 24.86 16.16
N GLY A 479 -38.00 25.12 17.20
CA GLY A 479 -38.13 24.50 18.52
C GLY A 479 -38.50 25.44 19.67
N ARG A 480 -39.43 26.38 19.49
CA ARG A 480 -40.13 27.10 20.59
C ARG A 480 -41.57 27.40 20.18
N ALA A 481 -42.46 26.47 20.46
CA ALA A 481 -43.89 26.69 20.65
C ALA A 481 -44.32 25.90 21.89
#